data_AF-A0A957P9K0-F1
#
_entry.id   AF-A0A957P9K0-F1
#
_cell.length_a   1.000
_cell.length_b   1.000
_cell.length_c   1.000
_cell.angle_alpha   90.00
_cell.angle_beta   90.00
_cell.angle_gamma   90.00
#
_symmetry.space_group_name_H-M   'P 1'
#
loop_
_entity.id
_entity.type
_entity.pdbx_description
1 polymer ?
#
loop_
_entity_poly.entity_id
_entity_poly.type
_entity_poly.pdbx_seq_one_letter_code
_entity_poly.pdbx_strand_id
1 'polypeptide(L)'
;DADFYARLAAAGFQLDFGADESGQGMKAIRNGGGFYIDVGASELIISGAIKLRSGVGIERIQEQSVVLTDGSELPADLIIYATGYGAANEGIAKLISQEVADKVGKVWGLGSDTHGDPGPWEGELRNMWKPLQQPGLWIHGGNLAWSRFYSHYVALQIKARMEGLSTPVHRLAPVHHAG
;
A
#
# COMPACT_ATOMS: atom_id res chain seq x y z
N ASP A 1 10.90 7.65 22.75
CA ASP A 1 11.05 6.36 22.03
C ASP A 1 12.43 6.19 21.37
N ALA A 2 13.35 7.17 21.43
CA ALA A 2 14.71 7.06 20.90
C ALA A 2 15.44 5.76 21.31
N ASP A 3 15.40 5.39 22.59
CA ASP A 3 16.03 4.15 23.09
C ASP A 3 15.44 2.88 22.46
N PHE A 4 14.12 2.88 22.22
CA PHE A 4 13.45 1.76 21.56
C PHE A 4 13.94 1.60 20.12
N TYR A 5 14.00 2.70 19.36
CA TYR A 5 14.51 2.67 17.99
C TYR A 5 16.00 2.31 17.93
N ALA A 6 16.82 2.79 18.87
CA ALA A 6 18.23 2.42 18.95
C ALA A 6 18.41 0.91 19.19
N ARG A 7 17.64 0.32 20.10
CA ARG A 7 17.65 -1.13 20.36
C ARG A 7 17.19 -1.93 19.14
N LEU A 8 16.16 -1.47 18.44
CA LEU A 8 15.62 -2.13 17.26
C LEU A 8 16.60 -2.06 16.08
N ALA A 9 17.23 -0.92 15.85
CA ALA A 9 18.29 -0.75 14.86
C ALA A 9 19.53 -1.62 15.18
N ALA A 10 19.92 -1.71 16.46
CA ALA A 10 21.00 -2.58 16.90
C ALA A 10 20.74 -4.08 16.64
N ALA A 11 19.47 -4.50 16.63
CA ALA A 11 19.05 -5.85 16.24
C ALA A 11 19.04 -6.06 14.70
N GLY A 12 19.39 -5.05 13.91
CA GLY A 12 19.48 -5.09 12.45
C GLY A 12 18.21 -4.63 11.73
N PHE A 13 17.20 -4.14 12.44
CA PHE A 13 15.96 -3.65 11.83
C PHE A 13 16.19 -2.35 11.07
N GLN A 14 15.69 -2.28 9.84
CA GLN A 14 15.77 -1.07 9.03
C GLN A 14 14.63 -0.12 9.38
N LEU A 15 14.99 1.01 10.00
CA LEU A 15 14.05 2.06 10.37
C LEU A 15 13.72 2.93 9.16
N ASP A 16 12.44 3.32 9.06
CA ASP A 16 11.94 4.22 8.02
C ASP A 16 10.87 5.13 8.63
N PHE A 17 11.19 6.42 8.71
CA PHE A 17 10.33 7.45 9.28
C PHE A 17 9.43 8.13 8.23
N GLY A 18 9.34 7.55 7.03
CA GLY A 18 8.67 8.12 5.87
C GLY A 18 9.55 9.12 5.12
N ALA A 19 9.18 9.39 3.86
CA ALA A 19 9.65 10.61 3.20
C ALA A 19 9.30 11.80 4.08
N ASP A 20 10.12 12.87 4.04
CA ASP A 20 9.95 14.12 4.80
C ASP A 20 9.62 13.95 6.30
N GLU A 21 10.03 12.82 6.91
CA GLU A 21 9.78 12.48 8.32
C GLU A 21 8.29 12.51 8.72
N SER A 22 7.39 12.38 7.75
CA SER A 22 5.94 12.48 7.95
C SER A 22 5.32 11.24 8.61
N GLY A 23 6.12 10.21 8.86
CA GLY A 23 5.75 9.04 9.62
C GLY A 23 4.73 8.14 8.92
N GLN A 24 4.19 7.21 9.70
CA GLN A 24 3.33 6.14 9.20
C GLN A 24 2.06 6.67 8.51
N GLY A 25 1.42 7.69 9.08
CA GLY A 25 0.15 8.22 8.58
C GLY A 25 0.24 8.68 7.13
N MET A 26 1.28 9.44 6.81
CA MET A 26 1.52 9.90 5.44
C MET A 26 2.02 8.79 4.52
N LYS A 27 2.79 7.81 5.00
CA LYS A 27 3.10 6.61 4.19
C LYS A 27 1.83 5.85 3.80
N ALA A 28 0.89 5.69 4.72
CA ALA A 28 -0.39 5.03 4.43
C ALA A 28 -1.18 5.79 3.36
N ILE A 29 -1.17 7.12 3.40
CA ILE A 29 -1.86 7.96 2.41
C ILE A 29 -1.13 7.93 1.05
N ARG A 30 0.19 8.08 1.03
CA ARG A 30 1.00 8.13 -0.21
C ARG A 30 1.05 6.77 -0.93
N ASN A 31 1.24 5.68 -0.17
CA ASN A 31 1.60 4.39 -0.74
C ASN A 31 0.56 3.28 -0.50
N GLY A 32 -0.41 3.50 0.41
CA GLY A 32 -1.41 2.47 0.76
C GLY A 32 -0.84 1.29 1.54
N GLY A 33 0.44 1.33 1.90
CA GLY A 33 1.17 0.24 2.53
C GLY A 33 2.64 0.60 2.73
N GLY A 34 3.50 -0.41 2.89
CA GLY A 34 4.94 -0.22 3.07
C GLY A 34 5.32 0.35 4.44
N PHE A 35 4.51 0.07 5.46
CA PHE A 35 4.77 0.46 6.84
C PHE A 35 4.56 -0.73 7.78
N TYR A 36 5.20 -0.65 8.93
CA TYR A 36 5.13 -1.64 9.98
C TYR A 36 4.45 -1.02 11.21
N ILE A 37 3.54 -1.77 11.83
CA ILE A 37 2.93 -1.42 13.12
C ILE A 37 3.45 -2.42 14.12
N ASP A 38 4.09 -1.94 15.18
CA ASP A 38 4.44 -2.82 16.28
C ASP A 38 3.19 -3.21 17.06
N VAL A 39 2.91 -4.52 17.07
CA VAL A 39 1.88 -5.16 17.89
C VAL A 39 2.51 -6.12 18.91
N GLY A 40 3.81 -5.96 19.18
CA GLY A 40 4.59 -6.75 20.14
C GLY A 40 5.76 -7.51 19.53
N ALA A 41 5.88 -7.56 18.20
CA ALA A 41 6.94 -8.28 17.52
C ALA A 41 8.30 -7.54 17.61
N SER A 42 8.30 -6.22 17.76
CA SER A 42 9.56 -5.46 17.85
C SER A 42 10.38 -5.85 19.06
N GLU A 43 9.74 -6.08 20.22
CA GLU A 43 10.46 -6.52 21.42
C GLU A 43 10.98 -7.96 21.26
N LEU A 44 10.29 -8.82 20.51
CA LEU A 44 10.78 -10.15 20.18
C LEU A 44 12.01 -10.10 19.24
N ILE A 45 12.06 -9.13 18.32
CA ILE A 45 13.24 -8.87 17.49
C ILE A 45 14.39 -8.35 18.36
N ILE A 46 14.12 -7.36 19.23
CA ILE A 46 15.12 -6.75 20.12
C ILE A 46 15.72 -7.78 21.07
N SER A 47 14.91 -8.68 21.64
CA SER A 47 15.36 -9.74 22.53
C SER A 47 16.04 -10.92 21.80
N GLY A 48 16.00 -10.95 20.48
CA GLY A 48 16.56 -12.01 19.64
C GLY A 48 15.71 -13.28 19.57
N ALA A 49 14.50 -13.28 20.14
CA ALA A 49 13.53 -14.36 20.00
C ALA A 49 13.08 -14.53 18.53
N ILE A 50 12.95 -13.40 17.81
CA ILE A 50 12.83 -13.38 16.34
C ILE A 50 14.17 -12.93 15.77
N LYS A 51 14.82 -13.81 15.00
CA LYS A 51 16.06 -13.47 14.29
C LYS A 51 15.73 -12.71 13.02
N LEU A 52 16.51 -11.67 12.75
CA LEU A 52 16.37 -10.85 11.55
C LEU A 52 17.58 -11.03 10.62
N ARG A 53 17.30 -11.01 9.30
CA ARG A 53 18.29 -10.91 8.23
C ARG A 53 17.85 -9.79 7.30
N SER A 54 18.65 -8.74 7.20
CA SER A 54 18.33 -7.51 6.48
C SER A 54 19.44 -7.14 5.51
N GLY A 55 19.12 -6.34 4.49
CA GLY A 55 20.08 -5.93 3.46
C GLY A 55 20.45 -7.03 2.46
N VAL A 56 19.80 -8.18 2.53
CA VAL A 56 20.00 -9.34 1.63
C VAL A 56 18.67 -9.78 1.03
N GLY A 57 18.71 -10.25 -0.20
CA GLY A 57 17.57 -10.84 -0.88
C GLY A 57 17.59 -12.37 -0.80
N ILE A 58 16.54 -12.98 -1.35
CA ILE A 58 16.47 -14.42 -1.58
C ILE A 58 17.12 -14.72 -2.93
N GLU A 59 18.16 -15.54 -2.97
CA GLU A 59 18.78 -16.00 -4.22
C GLU A 59 18.04 -17.22 -4.78
N ARG A 60 17.84 -18.25 -3.95
CA ARG A 60 17.07 -19.46 -4.30
C ARG A 60 16.52 -20.17 -3.08
N ILE A 61 15.44 -20.91 -3.28
CA ILE A 61 14.88 -21.82 -2.29
C ILE A 61 15.39 -23.22 -2.59
N GLN A 62 15.80 -23.93 -1.54
CA GLN A 62 16.14 -25.34 -1.57
C GLN A 62 15.10 -26.14 -0.79
N GLU A 63 15.19 -27.47 -0.86
CA GLU A 63 14.22 -28.37 -0.21
C GLU A 63 14.08 -28.11 1.30
N GLN A 64 15.16 -27.74 1.98
CA GLN A 64 15.18 -27.56 3.45
C GLN A 64 15.86 -26.24 3.88
N SER A 65 16.01 -25.29 2.96
CA SER A 65 16.70 -24.03 3.25
C SER A 65 16.40 -22.92 2.25
N VAL A 66 16.84 -21.72 2.59
CA VAL A 66 16.82 -20.53 1.74
C VAL A 66 18.25 -20.03 1.62
N VAL A 67 18.74 -19.89 0.39
CA VAL A 67 20.04 -19.25 0.11
C VAL A 67 19.79 -17.77 -0.17
N LEU A 68 20.53 -16.93 0.54
CA LEU A 68 20.46 -15.48 0.44
C LEU A 68 21.51 -14.97 -0.55
N THR A 69 21.33 -13.74 -1.02
CA THR A 69 22.21 -13.13 -2.03
C THR A 69 23.64 -12.84 -1.56
N ASP A 70 23.91 -12.93 -0.25
CA ASP A 70 25.27 -12.84 0.31
C ASP A 70 25.96 -14.21 0.39
N GLY A 71 25.33 -15.26 -0.14
CA GLY A 71 25.81 -16.64 -0.10
C GLY A 71 25.50 -17.37 1.21
N SER A 72 24.89 -16.72 2.21
CA SER A 72 24.47 -17.39 3.44
C SER A 72 23.25 -18.28 3.20
N GLU A 73 23.13 -19.34 4.01
CA GLU A 73 22.05 -20.31 3.91
C GLU A 73 21.30 -20.40 5.25
N LEU A 74 19.97 -20.32 5.19
CA LEU A 74 19.08 -20.42 6.34
C LEU A 74 18.29 -21.72 6.27
N PRO A 75 18.49 -22.67 7.19
CA PRO A 75 17.63 -23.85 7.30
C PRO A 75 16.18 -23.44 7.57
N ALA A 76 15.23 -24.08 6.89
CA ALA A 76 13.81 -23.80 7.04
C ALA A 76 12.96 -25.04 6.77
N ASP A 77 12.09 -25.39 7.72
CA ASP A 77 11.06 -26.43 7.54
C ASP A 77 9.78 -25.88 6.89
N LEU A 78 9.58 -24.55 6.95
CA LEU A 78 8.43 -23.84 6.38
C LEU A 78 8.84 -22.45 5.92
N ILE A 79 8.36 -22.05 4.73
CA ILE A 79 8.55 -20.71 4.18
C ILE A 79 7.19 -20.04 4.02
N ILE A 80 7.03 -18.86 4.61
CA ILE A 80 5.81 -18.06 4.53
C ILE A 80 6.10 -16.79 3.71
N TYR A 81 5.41 -16.64 2.58
CA TYR A 81 5.48 -15.44 1.76
C TYR A 81 4.53 -14.37 2.30
N ALA A 82 5.03 -13.53 3.20
CA ALA A 82 4.34 -12.35 3.71
C ALA A 82 4.64 -11.10 2.86
N THR A 83 4.62 -11.23 1.53
CA THR A 83 5.11 -10.22 0.56
C THR A 83 4.08 -9.15 0.19
N GLY A 84 2.98 -9.04 0.94
CA GLY A 84 1.94 -8.03 0.71
C GLY A 84 1.01 -8.34 -0.47
N TYR A 85 0.42 -7.28 -1.02
CA TYR A 85 -0.59 -7.33 -2.08
C TYR A 85 -0.14 -6.50 -3.30
N GLY A 86 -0.59 -6.91 -4.49
CA GLY A 86 -0.41 -6.15 -5.73
C GLY A 86 -1.30 -4.90 -5.82
N ALA A 87 -1.14 -4.12 -6.88
CA ALA A 87 -1.90 -2.90 -7.08
C ALA A 87 -3.39 -3.17 -7.35
N ALA A 88 -4.28 -2.25 -6.95
CA ALA A 88 -5.72 -2.38 -7.22
C ALA A 88 -6.02 -2.48 -8.73
N ASN A 89 -5.24 -1.81 -9.58
CA ASN A 89 -5.33 -1.88 -11.04
C ASN A 89 -5.14 -3.32 -11.57
N GLU A 90 -4.26 -4.12 -10.97
CA GLU A 90 -4.11 -5.54 -11.34
C GLU A 90 -5.39 -6.33 -11.04
N GLY A 91 -6.04 -6.04 -9.91
CA GLY A 91 -7.34 -6.63 -9.57
C GLY A 91 -8.43 -6.25 -10.57
N ILE A 92 -8.49 -4.97 -10.96
CA ILE A 92 -9.43 -4.48 -11.98
C ILE A 92 -9.18 -5.14 -13.33
N ALA A 93 -7.92 -5.29 -13.75
CA ALA A 93 -7.55 -5.92 -15.00
C ALA A 93 -8.01 -7.38 -15.07
N LYS A 94 -7.83 -8.13 -13.97
CA LYS A 94 -8.23 -9.54 -13.85
C LYS A 94 -9.74 -9.74 -13.76
N LEU A 95 -10.44 -8.84 -13.05
CA LEU A 95 -11.87 -8.99 -12.77
C LEU A 95 -12.77 -8.43 -13.88
N ILE A 96 -12.36 -7.33 -14.51
CA ILE A 96 -13.15 -6.59 -15.50
C ILE A 96 -12.48 -6.66 -16.87
N SER A 97 -11.39 -5.91 -17.07
CA SER A 97 -10.56 -5.95 -18.28
C SER A 97 -9.33 -5.04 -18.12
N GLN A 98 -8.30 -5.28 -18.91
CA GLN A 98 -7.14 -4.38 -19.00
C GLN A 98 -7.55 -2.97 -19.43
N GLU A 99 -8.45 -2.84 -20.41
CA GLU A 99 -8.97 -1.55 -20.89
C GLU A 99 -9.57 -0.72 -19.74
N VAL A 100 -10.35 -1.35 -18.85
CA VAL A 100 -10.93 -0.64 -17.70
C VAL A 100 -9.85 -0.29 -16.68
N ALA A 101 -8.88 -1.16 -16.43
CA ALA A 101 -7.77 -0.87 -15.52
C ALA A 101 -6.94 0.33 -15.98
N ASP A 102 -6.65 0.40 -17.27
CA ASP A 102 -5.93 1.52 -17.88
C ASP A 102 -6.78 2.79 -17.80
N LYS A 103 -8.08 2.71 -18.13
CA LYS A 103 -9.00 3.86 -18.10
C LYS A 103 -9.17 4.48 -16.72
N VAL A 104 -9.19 3.68 -15.65
CA VAL A 104 -9.34 4.19 -14.28
C VAL A 104 -8.13 5.03 -13.87
N GLY A 105 -6.94 4.68 -14.34
CA GLY A 105 -5.68 5.31 -13.93
C GLY A 105 -5.24 4.87 -12.53
N LYS A 106 -4.19 5.51 -11.99
CA LYS A 106 -3.59 5.11 -10.71
C LYS A 106 -4.61 5.17 -9.57
N VAL A 107 -4.70 4.09 -8.79
CA VAL A 107 -5.49 4.05 -7.56
C VAL A 107 -4.56 4.32 -6.38
N TRP A 108 -5.02 5.15 -5.44
CA TRP A 108 -4.28 5.55 -4.25
C TRP A 108 -3.09 6.51 -4.51
N GLY A 109 -2.66 7.17 -3.43
CA GLY A 109 -1.61 8.18 -3.44
C GLY A 109 -2.14 9.58 -3.75
N LEU A 110 -1.36 10.58 -3.39
CA LEU A 110 -1.70 12.01 -3.53
C LEU A 110 -0.91 12.69 -4.64
N GLY A 111 0.15 12.05 -5.13
CA GLY A 111 1.10 12.64 -6.06
C GLY A 111 2.11 13.54 -5.41
N SER A 112 2.64 13.07 -4.29
CA SER A 112 3.58 13.84 -3.45
C SER A 112 5.00 13.93 -4.04
N ASP A 113 5.27 13.29 -5.18
CA ASP A 113 6.60 13.15 -5.77
C ASP A 113 7.60 12.47 -4.83
N THR A 114 7.12 11.43 -4.14
CA THR A 114 7.90 10.61 -3.22
C THR A 114 7.95 9.16 -3.68
N HIS A 115 8.87 8.36 -3.12
CA HIS A 115 8.92 6.92 -3.41
C HIS A 115 7.56 6.23 -3.16
N GLY A 116 7.01 5.60 -4.22
CA GLY A 116 5.69 4.96 -4.22
C GLY A 116 4.52 5.88 -4.63
N ASP A 117 4.72 7.20 -4.59
CA ASP A 117 3.70 8.22 -4.91
C ASP A 117 4.25 9.30 -5.86
N PRO A 118 4.61 8.94 -7.11
CA PRO A 118 5.01 9.91 -8.14
C PRO A 118 3.94 10.97 -8.33
N GLY A 119 4.38 12.19 -8.64
CA GLY A 119 3.51 13.31 -8.99
C GLY A 119 2.69 13.07 -10.28
N PRO A 120 1.86 14.05 -10.67
CA PRO A 120 1.67 15.35 -10.00
C PRO A 120 0.71 15.26 -8.81
N TRP A 121 0.76 16.27 -7.94
CA TRP A 121 -0.14 16.42 -6.80
C TRP A 121 -1.60 16.56 -7.23
N GLU A 122 -2.47 15.74 -6.64
CA GLU A 122 -3.90 15.64 -6.99
C GLU A 122 -4.82 16.35 -5.99
N GLY A 123 -4.32 16.74 -4.82
CA GLY A 123 -5.10 17.39 -3.75
C GLY A 123 -6.01 16.45 -2.95
N GLU A 124 -6.28 15.25 -3.47
CA GLU A 124 -7.02 14.18 -2.79
C GLU A 124 -6.48 12.81 -3.22
N LEU A 125 -6.90 11.76 -2.51
CA LEU A 125 -6.51 10.40 -2.87
C LEU A 125 -7.02 10.03 -4.27
N ARG A 126 -6.10 9.50 -5.09
CA ARG A 126 -6.43 9.11 -6.46
C ARG A 126 -7.47 8.01 -6.50
N ASN A 127 -8.55 8.27 -7.21
CA ASN A 127 -9.58 7.29 -7.57
C ASN A 127 -10.21 6.53 -6.39
N MET A 128 -10.21 7.12 -5.19
CA MET A 128 -10.85 6.54 -4.00
C MET A 128 -12.17 7.25 -3.69
N TRP A 129 -13.22 6.46 -3.41
CA TRP A 129 -14.53 6.93 -2.91
C TRP A 129 -15.26 7.97 -3.78
N LYS A 130 -14.94 8.02 -5.07
CA LYS A 130 -15.54 8.94 -6.06
C LYS A 130 -15.86 8.21 -7.36
N PRO A 131 -16.77 8.75 -8.21
CA PRO A 131 -17.01 8.20 -9.53
C PRO A 131 -15.72 8.23 -10.35
N LEU A 132 -15.44 7.14 -11.06
CA LEU A 132 -14.23 6.98 -11.87
C LEU A 132 -14.47 7.34 -13.33
N GLN A 133 -13.38 7.39 -14.10
CA GLN A 133 -13.44 7.57 -15.56
C GLN A 133 -14.25 6.45 -16.25
N GLN A 134 -14.21 5.24 -15.69
CA GLN A 134 -15.13 4.18 -16.10
C GLN A 134 -16.53 4.44 -15.49
N PRO A 135 -17.57 4.69 -16.33
CA PRO A 135 -18.91 4.93 -15.83
C PRO A 135 -19.43 3.74 -15.02
N GLY A 136 -20.14 4.04 -13.92
CA GLY A 136 -20.70 3.01 -13.03
C GLY A 136 -19.70 2.35 -12.08
N LEU A 137 -18.44 2.79 -12.03
CA LEU A 137 -17.42 2.22 -11.16
C LEU A 137 -16.98 3.18 -10.03
N TRP A 138 -16.77 2.59 -8.85
CA TRP A 138 -16.19 3.22 -7.67
C TRP A 138 -15.20 2.24 -7.03
N ILE A 139 -14.17 2.78 -6.40
CA ILE A 139 -13.27 2.00 -5.56
C ILE A 139 -13.48 2.42 -4.11
N HIS A 140 -13.73 1.43 -3.26
CA HIS A 140 -13.90 1.60 -1.83
C HIS A 140 -12.86 0.75 -1.11
N GLY A 141 -12.13 1.34 -0.17
CA GLY A 141 -11.05 0.68 0.55
C GLY A 141 -10.53 1.52 1.71
N GLY A 142 -9.37 1.12 2.23
CA GLY A 142 -8.78 1.67 3.45
C GLY A 142 -9.14 0.88 4.70
N ASN A 143 -8.66 1.37 5.84
CA ASN A 143 -8.96 0.77 7.13
C ASN A 143 -10.42 1.08 7.55
N LEU A 144 -10.83 0.49 8.68
CA LEU A 144 -12.19 0.66 9.20
C LEU A 144 -12.60 2.13 9.37
N ALA A 145 -11.68 3.01 9.79
CA ALA A 145 -11.99 4.43 9.96
C ALA A 145 -12.35 5.09 8.63
N TRP A 146 -11.57 4.84 7.59
CA TRP A 146 -11.82 5.41 6.26
C TRP A 146 -13.03 4.78 5.60
N SER A 147 -13.14 3.45 5.63
CA SER A 147 -14.31 2.76 5.08
C SER A 147 -15.60 3.24 5.73
N ARG A 148 -15.63 3.35 7.06
CA ARG A 148 -16.81 3.86 7.80
C ARG A 148 -17.15 5.29 7.38
N PHE A 149 -16.15 6.17 7.31
CA PHE A 149 -16.37 7.56 6.94
C PHE A 149 -16.88 7.68 5.50
N TYR A 150 -16.19 7.05 4.55
CA TYR A 150 -16.48 7.21 3.13
C TYR A 150 -17.66 6.38 2.61
N SER A 151 -18.13 5.38 3.35
CA SER A 151 -19.32 4.60 2.97
C SER A 151 -20.55 5.49 2.80
N HIS A 152 -20.74 6.48 3.67
CA HIS A 152 -21.86 7.41 3.58
C HIS A 152 -21.81 8.24 2.29
N TYR A 153 -20.64 8.79 1.95
CA TYR A 153 -20.47 9.60 0.75
C TYR A 153 -20.68 8.79 -0.53
N VAL A 154 -20.14 7.57 -0.62
CA VAL A 154 -20.36 6.69 -1.76
C VAL A 154 -21.85 6.33 -1.90
N ALA A 155 -22.53 6.02 -0.80
CA ALA A 155 -23.96 5.73 -0.82
C ALA A 155 -24.78 6.92 -1.32
N LEU A 156 -24.46 8.14 -0.88
CA LEU A 156 -25.11 9.35 -1.35
C LEU A 156 -24.85 9.61 -2.84
N GLN A 157 -23.64 9.38 -3.34
CA GLN A 157 -23.33 9.51 -4.77
C GLN A 157 -24.13 8.51 -5.62
N ILE A 158 -24.23 7.25 -5.17
CA ILE A 158 -25.02 6.23 -5.85
C ILE A 158 -26.50 6.61 -5.85
N LYS A 159 -27.04 7.02 -4.69
CA LYS A 159 -28.44 7.44 -4.58
C LYS A 159 -28.74 8.65 -5.46
N ALA A 160 -27.87 9.66 -5.48
CA ALA A 160 -28.03 10.83 -6.34
C ALA A 160 -28.14 10.42 -7.82
N ARG A 161 -27.29 9.51 -8.30
CA ARG A 161 -27.39 8.98 -9.67
C ARG A 161 -28.69 8.23 -9.95
N MET A 162 -29.20 7.44 -8.99
CA MET A 162 -30.48 6.75 -9.13
C MET A 162 -31.66 7.72 -9.26
N GLU A 163 -31.56 8.89 -8.63
CA GLU A 163 -32.56 9.97 -8.72
C GLU A 163 -32.33 10.91 -9.92
N GLY A 164 -31.39 10.60 -10.81
CA GLY A 164 -31.06 11.45 -11.97
C GLY A 164 -30.37 12.77 -11.59
N LEU A 165 -29.84 12.89 -10.36
CA LEU A 165 -29.08 14.05 -9.92
C LEU A 165 -27.63 13.96 -10.42
N SER A 166 -27.11 15.09 -10.89
CA SER A 166 -25.72 15.20 -11.30
C SER A 166 -24.78 15.01 -10.11
N THR A 167 -23.78 14.14 -10.26
CA THR A 167 -22.69 13.93 -9.30
C THR A 167 -21.36 14.39 -9.92
N PRO A 168 -21.13 15.71 -10.06
CA PRO A 168 -19.90 16.19 -10.67
C PRO A 168 -18.69 15.80 -9.81
N VAL A 169 -17.62 15.33 -10.46
CA VAL A 169 -16.34 15.08 -9.81
C VAL A 169 -15.46 16.30 -10.03
N HIS A 170 -14.92 16.85 -8.95
CA HIS A 170 -13.95 17.94 -9.08
C HIS A 170 -12.67 17.38 -9.72
N ARG A 171 -12.47 17.69 -11.00
CA ARG A 171 -11.30 17.30 -11.83
C ARG A 171 -10.97 15.80 -11.77
N LEU A 172 -11.39 15.05 -12.79
CA LEU A 172 -10.85 13.70 -12.98
C LEU A 172 -9.36 13.82 -13.34
N ALA A 173 -8.50 13.16 -12.56
CA ALA A 173 -7.07 13.11 -12.80
C ALA A 173 -6.80 12.55 -14.21
N PRO A 174 -5.84 13.11 -14.98
CA PRO A 174 -5.42 12.52 -16.23
C PRO A 174 -4.97 11.07 -16.00
N VAL A 175 -5.23 10.19 -16.97
CA VAL A 175 -4.81 8.79 -16.87
C VAL A 175 -3.28 8.74 -17.00
N HIS A 176 -2.62 8.35 -15.92
CA HIS A 176 -1.17 8.12 -15.87
C HIS A 176 -0.85 6.64 -15.54
N HIS A 177 -1.57 5.71 -16.16
CA HIS A 177 -1.27 4.28 -16.09
C HIS A 177 -0.94 3.80 -17.51
N ALA A 178 0.34 3.58 -17.78
CA ALA A 178 0.80 2.98 -19.03
C ALA A 178 1.75 1.83 -18.65
N GLY A 179 1.21 0.61 -18.58
CA GLY A 179 1.97 -0.62 -18.33
C GLY A 179 2.54 -0.74 -16.94
#